data_AF-A0A954CQC6-F1
#
_entry.id   AF-A0A954CQC6-F1
#
_cell.length_a   1.000
_cell.length_b   1.000
_cell.length_c   1.000
_cell.angle_alpha   90.00
_cell.angle_beta   90.00
_cell.angle_gamma   90.00
#
_symmetry.space_group_name_H-M   'P 1'
#
loop_
_entity.id
_entity.type
_entity.pdbx_description
1 polymer ?
#
loop_
_entity_poly.entity_id
_entity_poly.type
_entity_poly.pdbx_seq_one_letter_code
_entity_poly.pdbx_strand_id
1 'polypeptide(L)'
;MGLRTAQSSRGMGASLLLVGLAATLLSFITGATLGAVKSPPTPLQPLDQAALRVMSFNVRVNTASDGDNDWAHRRDLVPATIRFHQADVIGVQEAYRGMIDDMQQR
;
A
#
# COMPACT_ATOMS: atom_id res chain seq x y z
N MET A 1 82.21 4.70 30.95
CA MET A 1 83.24 4.82 29.91
C MET A 1 84.01 3.51 29.90
N GLY A 2 84.08 2.83 28.74
CA GLY A 2 84.55 1.44 28.66
C GLY A 2 83.46 0.53 28.11
N LEU A 3 83.55 -0.13 26.96
CA LEU A 3 84.37 0.00 25.76
C LEU A 3 83.61 -0.89 24.76
N ARG A 4 83.50 -0.46 23.51
CA ARG A 4 83.02 -1.32 22.42
C ARG A 4 84.03 -2.46 22.25
N THR A 5 83.56 -3.69 22.12
CA THR A 5 84.30 -4.77 21.48
C THR A 5 83.57 -5.16 20.21
N ALA A 6 84.25 -4.88 19.09
CA ALA A 6 83.89 -5.26 17.74
C ALA A 6 84.35 -6.69 17.46
N GLN A 7 83.61 -7.42 16.63
CA GLN A 7 83.98 -8.58 15.78
C GLN A 7 82.69 -9.36 15.55
N SER A 8 82.44 -10.07 14.47
CA SER A 8 83.23 -10.53 13.35
C SER A 8 82.18 -11.05 12.35
N SER A 9 82.23 -10.64 11.09
CA SER A 9 82.64 -11.47 9.95
C SER A 9 81.91 -12.82 9.77
N ARG A 10 81.52 -13.04 8.51
CA ARG A 10 81.10 -14.33 7.88
C ARG A 10 79.66 -14.73 8.24
N GLY A 11 78.81 -15.14 7.30
CA GLY A 11 78.97 -15.46 5.90
C GLY A 11 77.80 -16.38 5.52
N MET A 12 77.43 -16.35 4.24
CA MET A 12 76.74 -17.43 3.51
C MET A 12 75.36 -17.89 4.01
N GLY A 13 74.39 -17.81 3.09
CA GLY A 13 73.47 -18.92 2.91
C GLY A 13 72.00 -18.54 2.91
N ALA A 14 71.40 -18.67 1.73
CA ALA A 14 70.06 -19.20 1.54
C ALA A 14 68.92 -18.49 2.27
N SER A 15 68.19 -17.64 1.54
CA SER A 15 66.73 -17.52 1.72
C SER A 15 66.06 -17.00 0.45
N LEU A 16 66.23 -17.79 -0.63
CA LEU A 16 65.40 -17.80 -1.84
C LEU A 16 64.00 -18.39 -1.53
N LEU A 17 63.38 -17.93 -0.43
CA LEU A 17 62.07 -18.37 0.06
C LEU A 17 61.21 -17.15 0.47
N LEU A 18 61.34 -16.04 -0.25
CA LEU A 18 60.59 -14.80 -0.03
C LEU A 18 59.39 -14.61 -0.98
N VAL A 19 58.81 -15.70 -1.49
CA VAL A 19 57.65 -15.61 -2.43
C VAL A 19 56.43 -16.42 -1.95
N GLY A 20 56.51 -17.13 -0.82
CA GLY A 20 55.51 -18.15 -0.49
C GLY A 20 54.34 -17.77 0.43
N LEU A 21 54.45 -16.76 1.29
CA LEU A 21 53.50 -16.69 2.41
C LEU A 21 53.36 -15.31 3.07
N ALA A 22 52.94 -14.29 2.32
CA ALA A 22 52.32 -13.12 2.95
C ALA A 22 51.55 -12.31 1.92
N ALA A 23 50.29 -12.05 2.23
CA ALA A 23 49.49 -11.02 1.61
C ALA A 23 48.89 -11.32 0.23
N THR A 24 48.04 -12.34 0.18
CA THR A 24 46.72 -12.26 -0.47
C THR A 24 45.85 -11.16 0.18
N LEU A 25 46.39 -9.94 0.28
CA LEU A 25 45.84 -8.84 1.08
C LEU A 25 45.87 -7.55 0.26
N LEU A 26 45.35 -7.59 -0.97
CA LEU A 26 45.01 -6.39 -1.74
C LEU A 26 43.97 -6.63 -2.85
N SER A 27 42.92 -7.40 -2.56
CA SER A 27 41.70 -7.43 -3.41
C SER A 27 40.43 -7.08 -2.63
N PHE A 28 40.57 -6.36 -1.52
CA PHE A 28 39.47 -5.69 -0.82
C PHE A 28 39.35 -4.22 -1.28
N ILE A 29 39.50 -3.95 -2.58
CA ILE A 29 39.18 -2.64 -3.19
C ILE A 29 38.02 -2.78 -4.19
N THR A 30 36.97 -3.46 -3.75
CA THR A 30 35.65 -3.26 -4.35
C THR A 30 34.63 -3.22 -3.22
N GLY A 31 34.69 -2.13 -2.45
CA GLY A 31 33.62 -1.73 -1.55
C GLY A 31 32.37 -1.41 -2.36
N ALA A 32 31.66 -2.43 -2.81
CA ALA A 32 30.24 -2.33 -3.08
C ALA A 32 29.55 -2.19 -1.71
N THR A 33 29.62 -0.99 -1.14
CA THR A 33 28.58 -0.57 -0.22
C THR A 33 27.31 -0.53 -1.07
N LEU A 34 26.55 -1.63 -1.07
CA LEU A 34 25.12 -1.53 -1.28
C LEU A 34 24.66 -0.58 -0.18
N GLY A 35 24.58 0.70 -0.53
CA GLY A 35 23.85 1.67 0.25
C GLY A 35 22.49 1.05 0.44
N ALA A 36 22.19 0.64 1.67
CA ALA A 36 20.82 0.40 2.07
C ALA A 36 20.12 1.72 1.76
N VAL A 37 19.42 1.76 0.62
CA VAL A 37 18.40 2.75 0.35
C VAL A 37 17.41 2.51 1.47
N LYS A 38 17.59 3.24 2.56
CA LYS A 38 16.56 3.46 3.54
C LYS A 38 15.57 4.33 2.80
N SER A 39 14.73 3.69 1.98
CA SER A 39 13.56 4.32 1.43
C SER A 39 12.89 4.99 2.63
N PRO A 40 12.63 6.31 2.58
CA PRO A 40 11.78 6.90 3.60
C PRO A 40 10.52 6.01 3.67
N PRO A 41 9.98 5.73 4.87
CA PRO A 41 8.70 5.06 4.93
C PRO A 41 7.78 5.85 4.02
N THR A 42 7.29 5.20 2.96
CA THR A 42 6.29 5.81 2.08
C THR A 42 5.26 6.40 3.02
N PRO A 43 5.03 7.73 3.00
CA PRO A 43 3.98 8.30 3.83
C PRO A 43 2.76 7.46 3.53
N LEU A 44 2.15 6.88 4.57
CA LEU A 44 0.84 6.29 4.40
C LEU A 44 -0.01 7.45 3.89
N GLN A 45 -0.25 7.49 2.58
CA GLN A 45 -1.22 8.41 2.04
C GLN A 45 -2.48 8.06 2.82
N PRO A 46 -3.11 9.03 3.51
CA PRO A 46 -4.43 8.78 4.04
C PRO A 46 -5.20 8.14 2.91
N LEU A 47 -5.74 6.94 3.12
CA LEU A 47 -6.79 6.47 2.23
C LEU A 47 -7.73 7.65 2.18
N ASP A 48 -7.92 8.23 0.99
CA ASP A 48 -8.92 9.26 0.81
C ASP A 48 -10.22 8.51 1.13
N GLN A 49 -10.62 8.56 2.41
CA GLN A 49 -11.69 7.75 2.96
C GLN A 49 -12.95 8.38 2.42
N ALA A 50 -13.26 8.06 1.17
CA ALA A 50 -14.51 8.43 0.55
C ALA A 50 -15.62 7.97 1.50
N ALA A 51 -16.32 8.95 2.08
CA ALA A 51 -17.36 8.68 3.04
C ALA A 51 -18.48 7.89 2.34
N LEU A 52 -18.67 6.63 2.72
CA LEU A 52 -19.73 5.79 2.18
C LEU A 52 -21.09 6.27 2.70
N ARG A 53 -21.96 6.74 1.82
CA ARG A 53 -23.31 7.19 2.15
C ARG A 53 -24.29 6.04 2.01
N VAL A 54 -24.82 5.57 3.14
CA VAL A 54 -25.78 4.47 3.18
C VAL A 54 -27.17 4.99 3.54
N MET A 55 -28.20 4.47 2.86
CA MET A 55 -29.60 4.82 3.09
C MET A 55 -30.44 3.57 3.37
N SER A 56 -31.44 3.69 4.25
CA SER A 56 -32.56 2.75 4.33
C SER A 56 -33.84 3.49 3.96
N PHE A 57 -34.65 2.93 3.06
CA PHE A 57 -35.86 3.57 2.59
C PHE A 57 -37.00 2.57 2.43
N ASN A 58 -38.02 2.70 3.27
CA ASN A 58 -39.29 2.04 3.04
C ASN A 58 -40.08 2.87 2.02
N VAL A 59 -40.28 2.32 0.82
CA VAL A 59 -40.91 3.02 -0.29
C VAL A 59 -42.41 2.78 -0.38
N ARG A 60 -43.00 2.06 0.59
CA ARG A 60 -44.42 1.67 0.64
C ARG A 60 -44.88 0.86 -0.57
N VAL A 61 -45.35 -0.37 -0.33
CA VAL A 61 -45.83 -1.27 -1.40
C VAL A 61 -46.99 -0.64 -2.15
N ASN A 62 -47.02 -0.84 -3.48
CA ASN A 62 -48.12 -0.36 -4.30
C ASN A 62 -49.44 -1.07 -3.91
N THR A 63 -50.38 -0.33 -3.34
CA THR A 63 -51.73 -0.84 -3.06
C THR A 63 -52.80 0.06 -3.65
N ALA A 64 -53.88 -0.53 -4.16
CA ALA A 64 -55.00 0.24 -4.72
C ALA A 64 -55.66 1.17 -3.68
N SER A 65 -55.56 0.84 -2.39
CA SER A 65 -56.03 1.67 -1.29
C SER A 65 -55.24 2.96 -1.07
N ASP A 66 -54.05 3.10 -1.65
CA ASP A 66 -53.24 4.31 -1.50
C ASP A 66 -53.78 5.50 -2.32
N GLY A 67 -54.71 5.27 -3.27
CA GLY A 67 -55.39 6.31 -4.04
C GLY A 67 -54.41 7.23 -4.77
N ASP A 68 -54.51 8.54 -4.52
CA ASP A 68 -53.62 9.55 -5.12
C ASP A 68 -52.15 9.41 -4.68
N ASN A 69 -51.88 8.62 -3.64
CA ASN A 69 -50.53 8.29 -3.17
C ASN A 69 -50.10 6.89 -3.63
N ASP A 70 -50.73 6.31 -4.65
CA ASP A 70 -50.27 5.03 -5.21
C ASP A 70 -48.84 5.13 -5.78
N TRP A 71 -48.30 3.97 -6.19
CA TRP A 71 -46.96 3.94 -6.76
C TRP A 71 -46.83 4.72 -8.06
N ALA A 72 -47.87 4.78 -8.89
CA ALA A 72 -47.80 5.45 -10.19
C ALA A 72 -47.50 6.95 -10.05
N HIS A 73 -48.02 7.58 -8.99
CA HIS A 73 -47.75 8.98 -8.67
C HIS A 73 -46.41 9.21 -7.96
N ARG A 74 -45.83 8.17 -7.33
CA ARG A 74 -44.60 8.29 -6.51
C ARG A 74 -43.32 7.76 -7.17
N ARG A 75 -43.44 6.90 -8.18
CA ARG A 75 -42.31 6.16 -8.78
C ARG A 75 -41.19 7.02 -9.36
N ASP A 76 -41.46 8.28 -9.71
CA ASP A 76 -40.45 9.23 -10.18
C ASP A 76 -39.77 9.97 -9.01
N LEU A 77 -40.49 10.19 -7.91
CA LEU A 77 -40.00 10.91 -6.72
C LEU A 77 -39.03 10.05 -5.89
N VAL A 78 -39.25 8.74 -5.84
CA VAL A 78 -38.40 7.81 -5.07
C VAL A 78 -36.94 7.82 -5.57
N PRO A 79 -36.63 7.54 -6.86
CA PRO A 79 -35.25 7.60 -7.34
C PRO A 79 -34.67 9.03 -7.29
N ALA A 80 -35.50 10.06 -7.50
CA ALA A 80 -35.07 11.45 -7.33
C ALA A 80 -34.58 11.75 -5.89
N THR A 81 -35.30 11.24 -4.88
CA THR A 81 -34.92 11.38 -3.46
C THR A 81 -33.60 10.67 -3.16
N ILE A 82 -33.42 9.45 -3.68
CA ILE A 82 -32.17 8.68 -3.50
C ILE A 82 -30.98 9.44 -4.08
N ARG A 83 -31.12 9.99 -5.28
CA ARG A 83 -30.09 10.79 -5.96
C ARG A 83 -29.79 12.09 -5.24
N PHE A 84 -30.83 12.80 -4.80
CA PHE A 84 -30.69 14.04 -4.04
C PHE A 84 -29.84 13.83 -2.78
N HIS A 85 -30.04 12.70 -2.09
CA HIS A 85 -29.23 12.34 -0.92
C HIS A 85 -27.89 11.70 -1.26
N GLN A 86 -27.57 11.48 -2.53
CA GLN A 86 -26.33 10.87 -3.01
C GLN A 86 -26.00 9.58 -2.26
N ALA A 87 -26.98 8.68 -2.11
CA ALA A 87 -26.74 7.39 -1.47
C ALA A 87 -25.92 6.48 -2.41
N ASP A 88 -24.82 5.94 -1.90
CA ASP A 88 -23.98 4.96 -2.61
C ASP A 88 -24.56 3.55 -2.52
N VAL A 89 -25.11 3.22 -1.34
CA VAL A 89 -25.76 1.94 -1.07
C VAL A 89 -27.12 2.21 -0.41
N ILE A 90 -28.16 1.54 -0.90
CA ILE A 90 -29.50 1.68 -0.35
C ILE A 90 -30.14 0.32 -0.06
N GLY A 91 -30.71 0.19 1.13
CA GLY A 91 -31.66 -0.87 1.46
C GLY A 91 -33.09 -0.38 1.22
N VAL A 92 -33.86 -1.10 0.41
CA VAL A 92 -35.25 -0.76 0.09
C VAL A 92 -36.21 -1.77 0.73
N GLN A 93 -37.31 -1.31 1.33
CA GLN A 93 -38.37 -2.15 1.89
C GLN A 93 -39.70 -1.93 1.17
N GLU A 94 -40.59 -2.93 1.24
CA GLU A 94 -41.92 -2.92 0.61
C GLU A 94 -41.94 -2.75 -0.92
N ALA A 95 -40.81 -2.99 -1.60
CA ALA A 95 -40.76 -2.96 -3.06
C ALA A 95 -40.77 -4.38 -3.63
N TYR A 96 -41.77 -4.70 -4.47
CA TYR A 96 -41.71 -5.91 -5.31
C TYR A 96 -40.89 -5.66 -6.57
N ARG A 97 -40.58 -6.73 -7.31
CA ARG A 97 -39.69 -6.69 -8.49
C ARG A 97 -40.01 -5.57 -9.49
N GLY A 98 -41.28 -5.43 -9.88
CA GLY A 98 -41.69 -4.38 -10.82
C GLY A 98 -41.49 -2.95 -10.31
N MET A 99 -41.61 -2.69 -9.01
CA MET A 99 -41.28 -1.38 -8.43
C MET A 99 -39.77 -1.11 -8.49
N ILE A 100 -38.94 -2.14 -8.27
CA ILE A 100 -37.48 -2.03 -8.41
C ILE A 100 -37.10 -1.77 -9.87
N ASP A 101 -37.69 -2.50 -10.82
CA ASP A 101 -37.46 -2.30 -12.25
C ASP A 101 -37.87 -0.87 -12.66
N ASP A 102 -38.99 -0.36 -12.15
CA ASP A 102 -39.44 1.02 -12.35
C ASP A 102 -38.39 2.03 -11.87
N MET A 103 -37.82 1.82 -10.68
CA MET A 103 -36.78 2.70 -10.12
C MET A 103 -35.47 2.65 -10.92
N GLN A 104 -35.12 1.51 -11.51
CA GLN A 104 -33.88 1.36 -12.30
C GLN A 104 -33.97 2.02 -13.67
N GLN A 105 -35.17 2.17 -14.22
CA GLN A 105 -35.42 2.78 -15.53
C GLN A 105 -35.53 4.31 -15.50
N ARG A 106 -35.55 4.91 -14.30
CA ARG A 106 -35.77 6.34 -14.05
C ARG A 106 -34.56 6.92 -13.38
#